data_AF-A0A4U0WDU6-F1
#
_entry.id   AF-A0A4U0WDU6-F1
#
_cell.length_a   1.000
_cell.length_b   1.000
_cell.length_c   1.000
_cell.angle_alpha   90.00
_cell.angle_beta   90.00
_cell.angle_gamma   90.00
#
_symmetry.space_group_name_H-M   'P 1'
#
loop_
_entity.id
_entity.type
_entity.pdbx_description
1 polymer ?
#
loop_
_entity_poly.entity_id
_entity_poly.type
_entity_poly.pdbx_seq_one_letter_code
_entity_poly.pdbx_strand_id
1 'polypeptide(L)'
;TLDVLHTHFPTLHATYKPLFVPSTNGESIPTLHDRIAYTLHNIISTLDEDPSGPKALLLCTHAASMIAMGRVLTGRMPDDEGEDDFRCFTCSLSKFTRKNSKPSSDTNGTSAAPSDVQKWDSSTPDLIPDVNWRNGMGVAGGWVCEINGDCSFLGGGEERGWNFSMEDPTYLHPKLPTTA
;
A
#
# COMPACT_ATOMS: atom_id res chain seq x y z
N THR A 1 -2.36 -22.79 0.26
CA THR A 1 -3.81 -22.61 0.00
C THR A 1 -4.50 -22.27 1.31
N LEU A 2 -5.78 -21.87 1.28
CA LEU A 2 -6.55 -21.61 2.49
C LEU A 2 -6.63 -22.86 3.40
N ASP A 3 -6.78 -24.06 2.81
CA ASP A 3 -6.79 -25.33 3.56
C ASP A 3 -5.51 -25.53 4.37
N VAL A 4 -4.35 -25.21 3.78
CA VAL A 4 -3.05 -25.28 4.48
C VAL A 4 -2.95 -24.24 5.60
N LEU A 5 -3.51 -23.04 5.44
CA LEU A 5 -3.49 -22.04 6.52
C LEU A 5 -4.40 -22.46 7.68
N HIS A 6 -5.54 -23.09 7.42
CA HIS A 6 -6.47 -23.54 8.45
C HIS A 6 -5.92 -24.64 9.37
N THR A 7 -4.95 -25.44 8.91
CA THR A 7 -4.29 -26.40 9.79
C THR A 7 -3.51 -25.72 10.91
N HIS A 8 -3.09 -24.47 10.72
CA HIS A 8 -2.34 -23.66 11.67
C HIS A 8 -3.21 -22.60 12.37
N PHE A 9 -4.21 -22.06 11.68
CA PHE A 9 -5.07 -20.96 12.15
C PHE A 9 -6.55 -21.35 12.02
N PRO A 10 -7.10 -22.13 12.97
CA PRO A 10 -8.45 -22.69 12.85
C PRO A 10 -9.55 -21.64 12.84
N THR A 11 -9.29 -20.43 13.37
CA THR A 11 -10.25 -19.32 13.44
C THR A 11 -10.20 -18.38 12.24
N LEU A 12 -9.41 -18.71 11.20
CA LEU A 12 -9.34 -17.89 9.99
C LEU A 12 -10.70 -17.89 9.28
N HIS A 13 -11.07 -16.77 8.66
CA HIS A 13 -12.35 -16.66 7.97
C HIS A 13 -12.25 -17.29 6.56
N ALA A 14 -12.94 -18.41 6.34
CA ALA A 14 -12.74 -19.24 5.16
C ALA A 14 -13.38 -18.73 3.86
N THR A 15 -14.18 -17.66 3.91
CA THR A 15 -14.99 -17.24 2.75
C THR A 15 -14.43 -16.03 2.00
N TYR A 16 -13.28 -15.49 2.44
CA TYR A 16 -12.66 -14.36 1.76
C TYR A 16 -12.11 -14.77 0.38
N LYS A 17 -12.59 -14.11 -0.67
CA LYS A 17 -12.07 -14.24 -2.03
C LYS A 17 -11.09 -13.10 -2.28
N PRO A 18 -9.85 -13.37 -2.73
CA PRO A 18 -8.92 -12.32 -3.10
C PRO A 18 -9.53 -11.43 -4.20
N LEU A 19 -9.46 -10.11 -4.00
CA LEU A 19 -9.86 -9.13 -5.01
C LEU A 19 -8.90 -9.07 -6.20
N PHE A 20 -7.65 -9.46 -5.95
CA PHE A 20 -6.55 -9.40 -6.89
C PHE A 20 -5.54 -10.51 -6.54
N VAL A 21 -4.91 -11.12 -7.55
CA VAL A 21 -3.82 -12.08 -7.36
C VAL A 21 -2.58 -11.56 -8.07
N PRO A 22 -1.46 -11.29 -7.34
CA PRO A 22 -0.20 -10.86 -7.94
C PRO A 22 0.33 -11.80 -9.01
N SER A 23 0.99 -11.21 -10.00
CA SER A 23 1.76 -11.94 -11.00
C SER A 23 2.82 -12.80 -10.34
N THR A 24 2.99 -14.03 -10.84
CA THR A 24 4.03 -14.93 -10.34
C THR A 24 5.41 -14.64 -10.93
N ASN A 25 5.51 -13.71 -11.88
CA ASN A 25 6.74 -13.34 -12.58
C ASN A 25 7.51 -12.21 -11.88
N GLY A 26 7.04 -11.78 -10.70
CA GLY A 26 7.52 -10.57 -10.03
C GLY A 26 6.84 -9.31 -10.57
N GLU A 27 7.18 -8.16 -9.98
CA GLU A 27 6.64 -6.86 -10.39
C GLU A 27 7.67 -5.77 -10.13
N SER A 28 7.57 -4.65 -10.85
CA SER A 28 8.38 -3.46 -10.62
C SER A 28 7.84 -2.65 -9.43
N ILE A 29 8.64 -1.73 -8.87
CA ILE A 29 8.19 -0.82 -7.82
C ILE A 29 6.98 0.03 -8.27
N PRO A 30 6.94 0.62 -9.48
CA PRO A 30 5.73 1.29 -9.98
C PRO A 30 4.50 0.37 -10.03
N THR A 31 4.68 -0.85 -10.56
CA THR A 31 3.60 -1.84 -10.67
C THR A 31 3.06 -2.24 -9.29
N LEU A 32 3.92 -2.38 -8.27
CA LEU A 32 3.52 -2.59 -6.88
C LEU A 32 2.61 -1.47 -6.37
N HIS A 33 2.94 -0.20 -6.65
CA HIS A 33 2.10 0.93 -6.22
C HIS A 33 0.73 0.88 -6.90
N ASP A 34 0.66 0.63 -8.20
CA ASP A 34 -0.60 0.54 -8.92
C ASP A 34 -1.46 -0.63 -8.40
N ARG A 35 -0.83 -1.78 -8.13
CA ARG A 35 -1.51 -2.94 -7.55
C ARG A 35 -2.10 -2.63 -6.18
N ILE A 36 -1.32 -1.98 -5.32
CA ILE A 36 -1.75 -1.59 -3.98
C ILE A 36 -2.86 -0.53 -4.04
N ALA A 37 -2.77 0.43 -4.97
CA ALA A 37 -3.80 1.42 -5.19
C ALA A 37 -5.12 0.78 -5.63
N TYR A 38 -5.08 -0.12 -6.63
CA TYR A 38 -6.25 -0.86 -7.08
C TYR A 38 -6.86 -1.72 -5.96
N THR A 39 -6.01 -2.45 -5.22
CA THR A 39 -6.46 -3.30 -4.11
C THR A 39 -7.14 -2.49 -3.03
N LEU A 40 -6.53 -1.41 -2.56
CA LEU A 40 -7.10 -0.53 -1.54
C LEU A 40 -8.38 0.14 -2.02
N HIS A 41 -8.42 0.57 -3.29
CA HIS A 41 -9.63 1.16 -3.88
C HIS A 41 -10.81 0.19 -3.77
N ASN A 42 -10.64 -1.07 -4.16
CA ASN A 42 -11.72 -2.06 -4.09
C ASN A 42 -12.10 -2.40 -2.64
N ILE A 43 -11.14 -2.59 -1.72
CA ILE A 43 -11.43 -2.85 -0.30
C ILE A 43 -12.25 -1.70 0.29
N ILE A 44 -11.81 -0.47 0.07
CA ILE A 44 -12.46 0.73 0.60
C ILE A 44 -13.87 0.87 0.00
N SER A 45 -14.01 0.79 -1.32
CA SER A 45 -15.30 0.92 -2.00
C SER A 45 -16.30 -0.12 -1.51
N THR A 46 -15.91 -1.39 -1.40
CA THR A 46 -16.79 -2.46 -0.89
C THR A 46 -17.23 -2.22 0.55
N LEU A 47 -16.37 -1.67 1.40
CA LEU A 47 -16.73 -1.39 2.80
C LEU A 47 -17.58 -0.13 2.94
N ASP A 48 -17.42 0.85 2.05
CA ASP A 48 -18.24 2.06 2.02
C ASP A 48 -19.67 1.80 1.54
N GLU A 49 -19.88 0.74 0.76
CA GLU A 49 -21.21 0.32 0.30
C GLU A 49 -22.13 -0.14 1.45
N ASP A 50 -21.57 -0.61 2.58
CA ASP A 50 -22.32 -1.01 3.75
C ASP A 50 -22.22 0.05 4.87
N PRO A 51 -23.27 0.87 5.11
CA PRO A 51 -23.27 1.86 6.18
C PRO A 51 -23.05 1.25 7.58
N SER A 52 -23.46 -0.01 7.77
CA SER A 52 -23.28 -0.76 9.02
C SER A 52 -21.91 -1.45 9.14
N GLY A 53 -21.13 -1.44 8.06
CA GLY A 53 -19.80 -1.99 7.99
C GLY A 53 -18.78 -1.28 8.89
N PRO A 54 -17.60 -1.88 9.09
CA PRO A 54 -16.56 -1.36 9.97
C PRO A 54 -16.05 0.01 9.49
N LYS A 55 -15.74 0.89 10.44
CA LYS A 55 -15.16 2.22 10.16
C LYS A 55 -13.64 2.28 10.28
N ALA A 56 -13.01 1.15 10.64
CA ALA A 56 -11.57 1.00 10.77
C ALA A 56 -11.14 -0.39 10.32
N LEU A 57 -9.97 -0.47 9.69
CA LEU A 57 -9.34 -1.72 9.25
C LEU A 57 -7.92 -1.80 9.81
N LEU A 58 -7.49 -3.02 10.10
CA LEU A 58 -6.10 -3.33 10.40
C LEU A 58 -5.55 -4.21 9.27
N LEU A 59 -4.50 -3.74 8.59
CA LEU A 59 -3.81 -4.48 7.54
C LEU A 59 -2.44 -4.92 8.08
N CYS A 60 -2.20 -6.23 8.11
CA CYS A 60 -0.88 -6.79 8.39
C CYS A 60 -0.21 -7.13 7.06
N THR A 61 0.95 -6.53 6.77
CA THR A 61 1.61 -6.64 5.46
C THR A 61 3.13 -6.49 5.57
N HIS A 62 3.81 -6.56 4.43
CA HIS A 62 5.27 -6.42 4.32
C HIS A 62 5.70 -4.94 4.13
N ALA A 63 6.98 -4.65 4.38
CA ALA A 63 7.53 -3.27 4.32
C ALA A 63 7.26 -2.57 2.98
N ALA A 64 7.62 -3.19 1.85
CA ALA A 64 7.39 -2.61 0.52
C ALA A 64 5.91 -2.28 0.27
N SER A 65 5.01 -3.19 0.62
CA SER A 65 3.57 -2.96 0.52
C SER A 65 3.10 -1.83 1.43
N MET A 66 3.68 -1.69 2.63
CA MET A 66 3.32 -0.63 3.57
C MET A 66 3.77 0.76 3.08
N ILE A 67 4.98 0.87 2.54
CA ILE A 67 5.45 2.12 1.92
C ILE A 67 4.56 2.50 0.73
N ALA A 68 4.26 1.52 -0.13
CA ALA A 68 3.34 1.72 -1.24
C ALA A 68 1.94 2.14 -0.75
N MET A 69 1.40 1.50 0.30
CA MET A 69 0.14 1.90 0.94
C MET A 69 0.16 3.35 1.39
N GLY A 70 1.23 3.76 2.08
CA GLY A 70 1.42 5.15 2.50
C GLY A 70 1.31 6.12 1.33
N ARG A 71 2.10 5.89 0.27
CA ARG A 71 2.13 6.73 -0.93
C ARG A 71 0.79 6.77 -1.66
N VAL A 72 0.12 5.63 -1.82
CA VAL A 72 -1.18 5.58 -2.54
C VAL A 72 -2.33 6.17 -1.73
N LEU A 73 -2.30 6.07 -0.40
CA LEU A 73 -3.31 6.66 0.46
C LEU A 73 -3.16 8.19 0.52
N THR A 74 -1.93 8.70 0.54
CA THR A 74 -1.68 10.15 0.54
C THR A 74 -1.71 10.76 -0.86
N GLY A 75 -1.62 9.95 -1.90
CA GLY A 75 -1.52 10.38 -3.30
C GLY A 75 -0.14 10.88 -3.72
N ARG A 76 0.90 10.55 -2.95
CA ARG A 76 2.23 11.14 -3.07
C ARG A 76 3.22 10.09 -3.59
N MET A 77 3.31 9.96 -4.91
CA MET A 77 4.40 9.24 -5.55
C MET A 77 5.61 10.18 -5.64
N PRO A 78 6.76 9.87 -5.01
CA PRO A 78 7.97 10.66 -5.18
C PRO A 78 8.59 10.45 -6.57
N ASP A 79 9.40 11.41 -7.02
CA ASP A 79 10.18 11.27 -8.25
C ASP A 79 11.28 10.20 -8.11
N ASP A 80 11.86 10.09 -6.91
CA ASP A 80 12.77 9.02 -6.52
C ASP A 80 12.03 7.98 -5.68
N GLU A 81 11.92 6.77 -6.21
CA GLU A 81 11.28 5.64 -5.54
C GLU A 81 11.93 5.31 -4.19
N GLY A 82 13.24 5.59 -4.04
CA GLY A 82 14.05 5.36 -2.85
C GLY A 82 13.84 6.36 -1.72
N GLU A 83 12.99 7.39 -1.90
CA GLU A 83 12.74 8.39 -0.87
C GLU A 83 12.27 7.77 0.46
N ASP A 84 12.91 8.16 1.56
CA ASP A 84 12.63 7.64 2.91
C ASP A 84 11.47 8.41 3.57
N ASP A 85 10.25 8.03 3.22
CA ASP A 85 9.03 8.75 3.57
C ASP A 85 8.08 8.01 4.53
N PHE A 86 8.06 6.68 4.43
CA PHE A 86 7.26 5.81 5.30
C PHE A 86 8.15 4.85 6.08
N ARG A 87 8.13 4.99 7.41
CA ARG A 87 8.95 4.20 8.32
C ARG A 87 8.36 2.80 8.46
N CYS A 88 9.11 1.80 8.00
CA CYS A 88 8.70 0.40 8.06
C CYS A 88 9.73 -0.42 8.83
N PHE A 89 9.44 -0.65 10.12
CA PHE A 89 10.22 -1.55 10.98
C PHE A 89 9.44 -2.83 11.27
N THR A 90 10.11 -3.81 11.87
CA THR A 90 9.44 -5.04 12.30
C THR A 90 8.32 -4.70 13.30
N CYS A 91 7.08 -5.07 12.97
CA CYS A 91 5.89 -4.79 13.78
C CYS A 91 5.61 -3.30 14.06
N SER A 92 6.15 -2.37 13.26
CA SER A 92 5.78 -0.96 13.35
C SER A 92 4.32 -0.72 12.98
N LEU A 93 3.65 0.22 13.64
CA LEU A 93 2.28 0.59 13.34
C LEU A 93 2.20 1.97 12.67
N SER A 94 1.53 2.03 11.52
CA SER A 94 1.16 3.29 10.89
C SER A 94 -0.36 3.47 10.87
N LYS A 95 -0.83 4.70 11.01
CA LYS A 95 -2.25 5.03 11.09
C LYS A 95 -2.60 6.10 10.06
N PHE A 96 -3.66 5.83 9.29
CA PHE A 96 -4.19 6.74 8.29
C PHE A 96 -5.65 7.06 8.59
N THR A 97 -6.01 8.32 8.44
CA THR A 97 -7.39 8.83 8.60
C THR A 97 -7.84 9.47 7.29
N ARG A 98 -9.11 9.28 6.91
CA ARG A 98 -9.62 9.90 5.68
C ARG A 98 -9.59 11.42 5.79
N LYS A 99 -9.28 12.10 4.70
CA LYS A 99 -9.46 13.55 4.60
C LYS A 99 -10.96 13.88 4.68
N ASN A 100 -11.34 14.78 5.59
CA ASN A 100 -12.73 15.28 5.71
C ASN A 100 -13.07 16.39 4.70
N SER A 101 -12.15 16.74 3.80
CA SER A 101 -12.31 17.84 2.86
C SER A 101 -13.10 17.40 1.63
N LYS A 102 -14.09 18.21 1.22
CA LYS A 102 -14.59 18.18 -0.16
C LYS A 102 -13.40 18.32 -1.11
N PRO A 103 -13.38 17.62 -2.26
CA PRO A 103 -12.30 17.80 -3.24
C PRO A 103 -12.15 19.30 -3.53
N SER A 104 -10.97 19.83 -3.26
CA SER A 104 -10.62 21.19 -3.65
C SER A 104 -10.81 21.32 -5.15
N SER A 105 -11.55 22.34 -5.60
CA SER A 105 -11.77 22.64 -7.02
C SER A 105 -10.47 22.89 -7.80
N ASP A 106 -9.35 23.05 -7.10
CA ASP A 106 -8.08 23.52 -7.65
C ASP A 106 -7.11 22.37 -8.01
N THR A 107 -7.51 21.12 -7.77
CA THR A 107 -6.79 19.95 -8.28
C THR A 107 -7.43 19.49 -9.60
N ASN A 108 -6.65 19.52 -10.69
CA ASN A 108 -7.03 19.10 -12.06
C ASN A 108 -7.23 17.57 -12.20
N GLY A 109 -8.05 16.98 -11.33
CA GLY A 109 -8.40 15.56 -11.32
C GLY A 109 -9.08 15.17 -10.01
N THR A 110 -9.99 14.20 -10.05
CA THR A 110 -10.50 13.50 -8.86
C THR A 110 -10.05 12.05 -8.92
N SER A 111 -9.79 11.42 -7.77
CA SER A 111 -9.53 9.97 -7.71
C SER A 111 -10.71 9.26 -8.37
N ALA A 112 -10.46 8.22 -9.15
CA ALA A 112 -11.50 7.58 -9.93
C ALA A 112 -12.67 7.14 -9.02
N ALA A 113 -13.90 7.45 -9.42
CA ALA A 113 -15.06 6.95 -8.71
C ALA A 113 -15.13 5.42 -8.88
N PRO A 114 -15.70 4.68 -7.91
CA PRO A 114 -15.73 3.21 -7.98
C PRO A 114 -16.38 2.65 -9.24
N SER A 115 -17.39 3.35 -9.79
CA SER A 115 -18.08 2.96 -11.03
C SER A 115 -17.22 3.08 -12.30
N ASP A 116 -16.17 3.89 -12.25
CA ASP A 116 -15.42 4.31 -13.42
C ASP A 116 -14.12 3.50 -13.60
N VAL A 117 -13.76 2.73 -12.58
CA VAL A 117 -12.56 1.87 -12.59
C VAL A 117 -12.89 0.55 -13.29
N GLN A 118 -12.10 0.23 -14.31
CA GLN A 118 -12.22 -1.07 -15.00
C GLN A 118 -11.95 -2.23 -14.03
N LYS A 119 -12.70 -3.31 -14.18
CA LYS A 119 -12.47 -4.53 -13.40
C LYS A 119 -11.20 -5.23 -13.90
N TRP A 120 -10.33 -5.62 -12.97
CA TRP A 120 -9.12 -6.38 -13.27
C TRP A 120 -9.46 -7.74 -13.89
N ASP A 121 -8.70 -8.12 -14.91
CA ASP A 121 -8.82 -9.39 -15.61
C ASP A 121 -7.67 -10.34 -15.22
N SER A 122 -8.04 -11.46 -14.61
CA SER A 122 -7.09 -12.52 -14.22
C SER A 122 -6.33 -13.14 -15.39
N SER A 123 -6.80 -12.99 -16.63
CA SER A 123 -6.08 -13.48 -17.83
C SER A 123 -4.87 -12.62 -18.18
N THR A 124 -4.81 -11.39 -17.66
CA THR A 124 -3.74 -10.41 -17.89
C THR A 124 -3.29 -9.81 -16.56
N PRO A 125 -2.67 -10.60 -15.66
CA PRO A 125 -2.44 -10.22 -14.28
C PRO A 125 -1.56 -8.96 -14.10
N ASP A 126 -0.70 -8.68 -15.09
CA ASP A 126 0.21 -7.53 -15.09
C ASP A 126 -0.49 -6.21 -15.50
N LEU A 127 -1.70 -6.27 -16.07
CA LEU A 127 -2.48 -5.10 -16.48
C LEU A 127 -3.39 -4.63 -15.35
N ILE A 128 -2.87 -3.72 -14.53
CA ILE A 128 -3.60 -3.19 -13.38
C ILE A 128 -4.40 -1.95 -13.81
N PRO A 129 -5.73 -1.93 -13.57
CA PRO A 129 -6.55 -0.75 -13.84
C PRO A 129 -6.09 0.45 -13.01
N ASP A 130 -5.93 1.60 -13.66
CA ASP A 130 -5.60 2.85 -12.97
C ASP A 130 -6.81 3.39 -12.20
N VAL A 131 -6.57 3.82 -10.96
CA VAL A 131 -7.56 4.41 -10.06
C VAL A 131 -7.32 5.91 -9.84
N ASN A 132 -6.40 6.52 -10.61
CA ASN A 132 -6.06 7.94 -10.59
C ASN A 132 -5.67 8.45 -9.17
N TRP A 133 -4.79 7.72 -8.50
CA TRP A 133 -4.42 7.98 -7.09
C TRP A 133 -3.29 9.01 -6.92
N ARG A 134 -2.50 9.30 -7.95
CA ARG A 134 -1.30 10.15 -7.88
C ARG A 134 -1.65 11.65 -7.70
N ASN A 135 -0.64 12.52 -7.70
CA ASN A 135 -0.80 13.99 -7.69
C ASN A 135 -1.61 14.54 -6.50
N GLY A 136 -1.45 13.94 -5.32
CA GLY A 136 -2.11 14.35 -4.08
C GLY A 136 -3.56 13.88 -3.93
N MET A 137 -4.08 13.14 -4.93
CA MET A 137 -5.45 12.64 -4.91
C MET A 137 -5.66 11.60 -3.83
N GLY A 138 -4.80 10.59 -3.82
CA GLY A 138 -4.91 9.42 -2.96
C GLY A 138 -6.13 8.56 -3.29
N VAL A 139 -6.09 7.30 -2.87
CA VAL A 139 -7.24 6.39 -3.03
C VAL A 139 -8.42 6.87 -2.18
N ALA A 140 -9.62 6.83 -2.75
CA ALA A 140 -10.90 7.16 -2.09
C ALA A 140 -10.95 8.57 -1.47
N GLY A 141 -10.44 9.58 -2.19
CA GLY A 141 -10.41 10.98 -1.74
C GLY A 141 -9.23 11.32 -0.84
N GLY A 142 -8.33 10.36 -0.60
CA GLY A 142 -7.06 10.57 0.07
C GLY A 142 -7.14 10.58 1.59
N TRP A 143 -5.97 10.36 2.19
CA TRP A 143 -5.81 10.12 3.61
C TRP A 143 -4.65 10.95 4.19
N VAL A 144 -4.70 11.15 5.49
CA VAL A 144 -3.63 11.77 6.29
C VAL A 144 -2.92 10.66 7.07
N CYS A 145 -1.59 10.62 7.01
CA CYS A 145 -0.78 9.77 7.86
C CYS A 145 -0.63 10.44 9.23
N GLU A 146 -1.32 9.91 10.24
CA GLU A 146 -1.29 10.40 11.62
C GLU A 146 -0.12 9.82 12.42
N ILE A 147 0.21 8.56 12.13
CA ILE A 147 1.28 7.81 12.77
C ILE A 147 2.08 7.12 11.67
N ASN A 148 3.40 7.30 11.69
CA ASN A 148 4.31 6.77 10.69
C ASN A 148 5.33 5.84 11.36
N GLY A 149 5.02 4.54 11.41
CA GLY A 149 5.93 3.50 11.88
C GLY A 149 6.21 3.53 13.39
N ASP A 150 5.19 3.68 14.23
CA ASP A 150 5.34 3.66 15.69
C ASP A 150 5.79 2.29 16.18
N CYS A 151 6.86 2.29 16.98
CA CYS A 151 7.42 1.13 17.67
C CYS A 151 7.52 1.37 19.20
N SER A 152 6.92 2.44 19.73
CA SER A 152 7.03 2.81 21.15
C SER A 152 6.43 1.76 22.10
N PHE A 153 5.51 0.94 21.60
CA PHE A 153 4.91 -0.18 22.33
C PHE A 153 5.78 -1.46 22.33
N LEU A 154 6.87 -1.49 21.58
CA LEU A 154 7.80 -2.62 21.51
C LEU A 154 8.96 -2.40 22.49
N GLY A 155 9.25 -3.39 23.33
CA GLY A 155 10.38 -3.31 24.27
C GLY A 155 11.75 -3.19 23.58
N GLY A 156 11.87 -3.67 22.33
CA GLY A 156 13.07 -3.54 21.50
C GLY A 156 13.11 -2.27 20.63
N GLY A 157 12.03 -1.49 20.61
CA GLY A 157 11.92 -0.31 19.74
C GLY A 157 11.98 -0.66 18.25
N GLU A 158 12.69 0.15 17.49
CA GLU A 158 12.80 0.05 16.03
C GLU A 158 13.87 -0.97 15.61
N GLU A 159 13.46 -2.01 14.88
CA GLU A 159 14.37 -3.05 14.39
C GLU A 159 14.11 -3.39 12.93
N ARG A 160 15.20 -3.65 12.17
CA ARG A 160 15.19 -4.10 10.77
C ARG A 160 14.38 -3.19 9.84
N GLY A 161 14.62 -1.87 9.95
CA GLY A 161 14.02 -0.88 9.05
C GLY A 161 14.35 -1.16 7.58
N TRP A 162 13.40 -0.89 6.70
CA TRP A 162 13.53 -1.13 5.27
C TRP A 162 12.88 -0.02 4.44
N ASN A 163 13.51 0.35 3.31
CA ASN A 163 12.93 1.21 2.28
C ASN A 163 13.43 0.80 0.88
N PHE A 164 12.84 1.36 -0.17
CA PHE A 164 13.16 1.00 -1.56
C PHE A 164 14.59 1.32 -1.98
N SER A 165 15.29 2.26 -1.34
CA SER A 165 16.70 2.56 -1.68
C SER A 165 17.63 1.38 -1.40
N MET A 166 17.22 0.45 -0.54
CA MET A 166 17.96 -0.78 -0.25
C MET A 166 17.93 -1.78 -1.41
N GLU A 167 17.06 -1.60 -2.40
CA GLU A 167 17.04 -2.41 -3.63
C GLU A 167 18.05 -1.89 -4.67
N ASP A 168 18.67 -0.72 -4.44
CA ASP A 168 19.75 -0.25 -5.30
C ASP A 168 20.95 -1.22 -5.18
N PRO A 169 21.39 -1.85 -6.29
CA PRO A 169 22.49 -2.80 -6.26
C PRO A 169 23.81 -2.20 -5.76
N THR A 170 23.96 -0.87 -5.77
CA THR A 170 25.13 -0.18 -5.19
C THR A 170 25.15 -0.20 -3.66
N TYR A 171 24.03 -0.47 -2.98
CA TYR A 171 23.99 -0.71 -1.53
C TYR A 171 24.55 -2.08 -1.14
N LEU A 172 24.50 -3.07 -2.04
CA LEU A 172 25.04 -4.42 -1.80
C LEU A 172 26.56 -4.52 -2.04
N HIS A 173 27.17 -3.46 -2.57
CA HIS A 173 28.60 -3.38 -2.79
C HIS A 173 29.20 -2.25 -1.96
N PRO A 174 30.02 -2.53 -0.93
CA PRO A 174 30.80 -1.49 -0.28
C PRO A 174 31.56 -0.74 -1.37
N LYS A 175 31.36 0.59 -1.44
CA LYS A 175 32.19 1.45 -2.29
C LYS A 175 33.64 1.20 -1.88
N LEU A 176 34.39 0.46 -2.70
CA LEU A 176 35.82 0.32 -2.52
C LEU A 176 36.39 1.74 -2.48
N PRO A 177 37.19 2.10 -1.46
CA PRO A 177 37.75 3.43 -1.37
C PRO A 177 38.54 3.71 -2.64
N THR A 178 38.14 4.77 -3.35
CA THR A 178 38.86 5.26 -4.51
C THR A 178 40.23 5.73 -4.02
N THR A 179 41.26 4.93 -4.27
CA THR A 179 42.64 5.34 -4.03
C THR A 179 42.98 6.48 -4.99
N ALA A 180 43.37 7.61 -4.43
CA ALA A 180 43.98 8.73 -5.15
C ALA A 180 45.39 8.37 -5.64
#